data_AF-A0A1G0LKZ4-F1
#
_entry.id   AF-A0A1G0LKZ4-F1
#
_cell.length_a   1.000
_cell.length_b   1.000
_cell.length_c   1.000
_cell.angle_alpha   90.00
_cell.angle_beta   90.00
_cell.angle_gamma   90.00
#
_symmetry.space_group_name_H-M   'P 1'
#
loop_
_entity.id
_entity.type
_entity.pdbx_description
1 polymer ?
#
loop_
_entity_poly.entity_id
_entity_poly.type
_entity_poly.pdbx_seq_one_letter_code
_entity_poly.pdbx_strand_id
1 'polypeptide(L)'
;MVVLASQDGERRVPFTAFYTGYRASVKRDDELIVALEIPPVEGQQWFRKVGTRAAQAISKIVMAAVRTNRPRIALGSVAPTVVRLPRTEAALAGGSLEEAQRVLAEEIHPIDDVRSTAEYRRRVALNLLARFWSDTA
;
A
#
# COMPACT_ATOMS: atom_id res chain seq x y z
N MET A 1 -0.05 -14.89 -2.18
CA MET A 1 0.23 -15.05 -3.62
C MET A 1 -0.98 -14.64 -4.43
N VAL A 2 -0.77 -14.20 -5.67
CA VAL A 2 -1.80 -14.16 -6.70
C VAL A 2 -1.72 -15.47 -7.47
N VAL A 3 -2.81 -16.23 -7.53
CA VAL A 3 -2.88 -17.48 -8.29
C VAL A 3 -3.47 -17.18 -9.65
N LEU A 4 -2.71 -17.49 -10.69
CA LEU A 4 -3.06 -17.28 -12.09
C LEU A 4 -3.28 -18.65 -12.74
N ALA A 5 -4.43 -18.83 -13.38
CA ALA A 5 -4.79 -20.07 -14.08
C ALA A 5 -5.02 -19.82 -15.56
N SER A 6 -4.63 -20.79 -16.37
CA SER A 6 -4.87 -20.88 -17.82
C SER A 6 -5.30 -22.32 -18.14
N GLN A 7 -5.54 -22.64 -19.41
CA GLN A 7 -5.80 -24.03 -19.83
C GLN A 7 -4.60 -24.96 -19.54
N ASP A 8 -3.38 -24.40 -19.49
CA ASP A 8 -2.14 -25.15 -19.25
C ASP A 8 -1.84 -25.37 -17.75
N GLY A 9 -2.69 -24.86 -16.86
CA GLY A 9 -2.55 -25.01 -15.41
C GLY A 9 -2.38 -23.70 -14.65
N GLU A 10 -1.87 -23.81 -13.41
CA GLU A 10 -1.77 -22.71 -12.46
C GLU A 10 -0.33 -22.31 -12.14
N ARG A 11 -0.11 -21.01 -11.90
CA ARG A 11 1.11 -20.50 -11.29
C ARG A 11 0.82 -19.48 -10.20
N ARG A 12 1.79 -19.33 -9.30
CA ARG A 12 1.72 -18.41 -8.15
C ARG A 12 2.72 -17.28 -8.33
N VAL A 13 2.24 -16.05 -8.14
CA VAL A 13 3.07 -14.84 -8.21
C VAL A 13 2.99 -14.10 -6.86
N PRO A 14 4.12 -13.66 -6.28
CA PRO A 14 4.08 -12.77 -5.13
C PRO A 14 3.28 -11.50 -5.45
N PHE A 15 2.39 -11.07 -4.55
CA PHE A 15 1.54 -9.89 -4.82
C PHE A 15 2.38 -8.63 -5.13
N THR A 16 3.51 -8.47 -4.47
CA THR A 16 4.46 -7.36 -4.69
C THR A 16 5.15 -7.40 -6.06
N ALA A 17 5.10 -8.53 -6.77
CA ALA A 17 5.64 -8.70 -8.12
C ALA A 17 4.52 -8.78 -9.18
N PHE A 18 3.24 -8.71 -8.79
CA PHE A 18 2.13 -8.86 -9.72
C PHE A 18 1.96 -7.66 -10.64
N TYR A 19 1.97 -6.45 -10.07
CA TYR A 19 1.88 -5.21 -10.83
C TYR A 19 3.28 -4.74 -11.25
N THR A 20 3.45 -4.49 -12.55
CA THR A 20 4.71 -4.02 -13.14
C THR A 20 4.67 -2.54 -13.50
N GLY A 21 3.50 -1.89 -13.40
CA GLY A 21 3.32 -0.47 -13.67
C GLY A 21 1.85 -0.06 -13.73
N TYR A 22 1.59 1.18 -14.16
CA TYR A 22 0.22 1.67 -14.34
C TYR A 22 -0.50 0.85 -15.41
N ARG A 23 -1.62 0.21 -15.05
CA ARG A 23 -2.39 -0.70 -15.92
C ARG A 23 -1.58 -1.87 -16.49
N ALA A 24 -0.48 -2.24 -15.84
CA ALA A 24 0.40 -3.32 -16.28
C ALA A 24 0.58 -4.36 -15.16
N SER A 25 0.58 -5.63 -15.54
CA SER A 25 0.80 -6.75 -14.62
C SER A 25 1.53 -7.88 -15.35
N VAL A 26 2.02 -8.87 -14.60
CA VAL A 26 2.66 -10.07 -15.17
C VAL A 26 1.66 -11.09 -15.73
N LYS A 27 0.34 -10.83 -15.65
CA LYS A 27 -0.71 -11.72 -16.14
C LYS A 27 -0.64 -11.82 -17.67
N ARG A 28 -0.59 -13.03 -18.22
CA ARG A 28 -0.71 -13.31 -19.66
C ARG A 28 -2.16 -13.17 -20.13
N ASP A 29 -2.40 -13.01 -21.42
CA ASP A 29 -3.75 -12.78 -21.93
C ASP A 29 -4.71 -13.97 -21.72
N ASP A 30 -4.18 -15.18 -21.72
CA ASP A 30 -4.88 -16.45 -21.47
C ASP A 30 -5.06 -16.79 -19.97
N GLU A 31 -4.56 -15.94 -19.08
CA GLU A 31 -4.62 -16.16 -17.63
C GLU A 31 -5.78 -15.41 -16.95
N LEU A 32 -6.37 -16.05 -15.95
CA LEU A 32 -7.32 -15.48 -15.00
C LEU A 32 -6.74 -15.49 -13.58
N ILE A 33 -7.06 -14.47 -12.79
CA ILE A 33 -6.83 -14.51 -11.33
C ILE A 33 -7.93 -15.38 -10.72
N VAL A 34 -7.55 -16.53 -10.15
CA VAL A 34 -8.50 -17.49 -9.57
C VAL A 34 -8.48 -17.50 -8.05
N ALA A 35 -7.40 -17.04 -7.42
CA ALA A 35 -7.31 -16.94 -5.97
C ALA A 35 -6.29 -15.91 -5.50
N LEU A 36 -6.48 -15.45 -4.26
CA LEU A 36 -5.48 -14.75 -3.47
C LEU A 36 -5.16 -15.59 -2.24
N GLU A 37 -3.92 -16.04 -2.13
CA GLU A 37 -3.44 -16.78 -0.96
C GLU A 37 -2.86 -15.78 0.04
N ILE A 38 -3.60 -15.51 1.11
CA ILE A 38 -3.21 -14.54 2.15
C ILE A 38 -2.87 -15.33 3.41
N PRO A 39 -1.60 -15.32 3.87
CA PRO A 39 -1.25 -15.97 5.13
C PRO A 39 -1.89 -15.22 6.31
N PRO A 40 -2.09 -15.89 7.46
CA PRO A 40 -2.46 -15.21 8.69
C PRO A 40 -1.53 -14.02 8.97
N VAL A 41 -2.12 -12.89 9.36
CA VAL A 41 -1.38 -11.67 9.66
C VAL A 41 -1.33 -11.48 11.16
N GLU A 42 -0.13 -11.64 11.72
CA GLU A 42 0.15 -11.32 13.11
C GLU A 42 0.35 -9.81 13.32
N GLY A 43 0.00 -9.34 14.52
CA GLY A 43 0.14 -7.95 14.91
C GLY A 43 -1.12 -7.11 14.70
N GLN A 44 -1.07 -5.87 15.17
CA GLN A 44 -2.20 -4.95 15.09
C GLN A 44 -2.35 -4.41 13.67
N GLN A 45 -3.46 -4.76 13.03
CA GLN A 45 -3.78 -4.34 11.68
C GLN A 45 -4.52 -3.00 11.73
N TRP A 46 -4.19 -2.11 10.81
CA TRP A 46 -4.79 -0.80 10.69
C TRP A 46 -5.08 -0.48 9.23
N PHE A 47 -6.27 0.05 8.96
CA PHE A 47 -6.68 0.43 7.62
C PHE A 47 -7.36 1.79 7.64
N ARG A 48 -6.98 2.65 6.71
CA ARG A 48 -7.64 3.94 6.55
C ARG A 48 -7.75 4.33 5.09
N LYS A 49 -8.98 4.66 4.70
CA LYS A 49 -9.32 5.25 3.40
C LYS A 49 -9.68 6.71 3.61
N VAL A 50 -9.10 7.59 2.80
CA VAL A 50 -9.44 9.01 2.76
C VAL A 50 -10.02 9.34 1.39
N GLY A 51 -11.27 9.80 1.38
CA GLY A 51 -11.99 10.22 0.18
C GLY A 51 -12.49 11.65 0.30
N THR A 52 -13.19 12.13 -0.73
CA THR A 52 -13.90 13.43 -0.70
C THR A 52 -15.11 13.43 0.24
N ARG A 53 -15.68 12.26 0.51
CA ARG A 53 -16.86 12.04 1.37
C ARG A 53 -16.74 10.67 2.03
N ALA A 54 -17.54 10.44 3.07
CA ALA A 54 -17.45 9.24 3.91
C ALA A 54 -17.82 7.93 3.18
N ALA A 55 -18.73 7.97 2.21
CA ALA A 55 -19.22 6.78 1.49
C ALA A 55 -19.21 6.98 -0.03
N GLN A 56 -19.14 5.87 -0.78
CA GLN A 56 -19.20 5.85 -2.25
C GLN A 56 -18.21 6.84 -2.91
N ALA A 57 -16.96 6.83 -2.44
CA ALA A 57 -15.89 7.69 -2.95
C ALA A 57 -14.65 6.88 -3.34
N ILE A 58 -14.00 7.26 -4.44
CA ILE A 58 -12.66 6.76 -4.77
C ILE A 58 -11.66 7.39 -3.79
N SER A 59 -10.68 6.61 -3.36
CA SER A 59 -9.65 7.08 -2.43
C SER A 59 -8.80 8.19 -3.04
N LYS A 60 -8.62 9.29 -2.31
CA LYS A 60 -7.51 10.23 -2.51
C LYS A 60 -6.20 9.63 -1.98
N ILE A 61 -6.29 8.84 -0.92
CA ILE A 61 -5.20 8.01 -0.41
C ILE A 61 -5.81 6.88 0.41
N VAL A 62 -5.11 5.75 0.44
CA VAL A 62 -5.47 4.59 1.25
C VAL A 62 -4.22 3.97 1.82
N MET A 63 -4.23 3.64 3.11
CA MET A 63 -3.15 2.97 3.80
C MET A 63 -3.68 1.69 4.45
N ALA A 64 -2.94 0.61 4.29
CA ALA A 64 -3.04 -0.58 5.11
C ALA A 64 -1.70 -0.77 5.82
N ALA A 65 -1.72 -1.02 7.11
CA ALA A 65 -0.53 -1.17 7.92
C ALA A 65 -0.70 -2.27 8.96
N VAL A 66 0.42 -2.86 9.38
CA VAL A 66 0.47 -3.86 10.44
C VAL A 66 1.60 -3.47 11.38
N ARG A 67 1.30 -3.33 12.67
CA ARG A 67 2.31 -3.08 13.70
C ARG A 67 2.78 -4.41 14.30
N THR A 68 4.08 -4.62 14.19
CA THR A 68 4.87 -5.67 14.84
C THR A 68 6.27 -5.08 15.11
N ASN A 69 7.22 -5.92 15.54
CA ASN A 69 8.65 -5.57 15.53
C ASN A 69 9.21 -5.27 14.12
N ARG A 70 8.51 -5.70 13.07
CA ARG A 70 8.82 -5.43 11.65
C ARG A 70 7.56 -4.88 10.98
N PRO A 71 7.23 -3.59 11.21
CA PRO A 71 6.00 -3.02 10.70
C PRO A 71 5.95 -3.13 9.18
N ARG A 72 4.74 -3.30 8.64
CA ARG A 72 4.51 -3.37 7.19
C ARG A 72 3.49 -2.33 6.82
N ILE A 73 3.76 -1.58 5.75
CA ILE A 73 2.89 -0.50 5.29
C ILE A 73 2.73 -0.63 3.77
N ALA A 74 1.49 -0.55 3.32
CA ALA A 74 1.12 -0.42 1.92
C ALA A 74 0.33 0.87 1.70
N LEU A 75 0.69 1.63 0.66
CA LEU A 75 -0.01 2.85 0.26
C LEU A 75 -0.51 2.78 -1.17
N GLY A 76 -1.75 3.24 -1.37
CA GLY A 76 -2.34 3.46 -2.68
C GLY A 76 -2.46 4.96 -3.00
N SER A 77 -2.47 5.28 -4.29
CA SER A 77 -2.56 6.65 -4.83
C SER A 77 -1.35 7.56 -4.55
N VAL A 78 -0.20 6.97 -4.26
CA VAL A 78 1.07 7.69 -4.02
C VAL A 78 2.18 7.29 -5.00
N ALA A 79 1.84 6.42 -5.95
CA ALA A 79 2.68 5.86 -6.99
C ALA A 79 1.78 5.27 -8.11
N PRO A 80 2.33 4.85 -9.27
CA PRO A 80 1.56 4.21 -10.34
C PRO A 80 0.80 2.93 -9.93
N THR A 81 1.28 2.24 -8.90
CA THR A 81 0.71 1.01 -8.32
C THR A 81 0.57 1.16 -6.80
N VAL A 82 -0.04 0.17 -6.13
CA VAL A 82 0.05 0.06 -4.66
C VAL A 82 1.48 -0.34 -4.30
N VAL A 83 2.10 0.41 -3.39
CA VAL A 83 3.52 0.23 -3.04
C VAL A 83 3.69 -0.16 -1.58
N ARG A 84 4.72 -0.97 -1.32
CA ARG A 84 5.30 -1.17 0.01
C ARG A 84 6.31 -0.07 0.29
N LEU A 85 6.59 0.20 1.56
CA LEU A 85 7.45 1.31 1.99
C LEU A 85 8.61 0.81 2.87
N PRO A 86 9.48 -0.06 2.35
CA PRO A 86 10.51 -0.74 3.14
C PRO A 86 11.44 0.23 3.89
N ARG A 87 11.76 1.41 3.33
CA ARG A 87 12.61 2.39 4.03
C ARG A 87 11.85 3.00 5.22
N THR A 88 10.60 3.38 5.01
CA THR A 88 9.72 3.88 6.07
C THR A 88 9.47 2.83 7.17
N GLU A 89 9.24 1.57 6.77
CA GLU A 89 9.06 0.42 7.66
C GLU A 89 10.29 0.22 8.56
N ALA A 90 11.50 0.32 8.00
CA ALA A 90 12.75 0.21 8.76
C ALA A 90 12.93 1.37 9.76
N ALA A 91 12.61 2.61 9.37
CA ALA A 91 12.69 3.76 10.26
C ALA A 91 11.72 3.64 11.45
N LEU A 92 10.49 3.15 11.22
CA LEU A 92 9.54 2.85 12.30
C LEU A 92 10.02 1.73 13.23
N ALA A 93 10.61 0.67 12.67
CA ALA A 93 11.19 -0.41 13.48
C ALA A 93 12.32 0.10 14.40
N GLY A 94 13.05 1.14 13.96
CA GLY A 94 14.04 1.86 14.76
C GLY A 94 13.45 2.79 15.83
N GLY A 95 12.12 2.92 15.93
CA GLY A 95 11.43 3.65 16.98
C GLY A 95 11.25 5.15 16.75
N SER A 96 11.66 5.69 15.60
CA SER A 96 11.52 7.13 15.29
C SER A 96 10.40 7.38 14.28
N LEU A 97 9.26 7.86 14.77
CA LEU A 97 8.14 8.28 13.91
C LEU A 97 8.51 9.48 13.03
N GLU A 98 9.27 10.44 13.57
CA GLU A 98 9.71 11.62 12.83
C GLU A 98 10.61 11.23 11.65
N GLU A 99 11.58 10.34 11.88
CA GLU A 99 12.44 9.81 10.82
C GLU A 99 11.61 9.08 9.77
N ALA A 100 10.69 8.23 10.20
CA ALA A 100 9.82 7.49 9.29
C ALA A 100 8.95 8.44 8.43
N GLN A 101 8.46 9.55 8.99
CA GLN A 101 7.74 10.56 8.21
C GLN A 101 8.65 11.25 7.18
N ARG A 102 9.89 11.58 7.53
CA ARG A 102 10.85 12.14 6.58
C ARG A 102 11.13 11.18 5.42
N VAL A 103 11.44 9.92 5.75
CA VAL A 103 11.70 8.86 4.76
C VAL A 103 10.47 8.61 3.88
N LEU A 104 9.28 8.59 4.46
CA LEU A 104 8.03 8.42 3.72
C LEU A 104 7.84 9.52 2.67
N ALA A 105 8.17 10.78 3.00
CA ALA A 105 8.02 11.89 2.08
C ALA A 105 8.90 11.76 0.83
N GLU A 106 10.05 11.09 0.95
CA GLU A 106 11.00 10.79 -0.14
C GLU A 106 10.63 9.53 -0.92
N GLU A 107 10.05 8.53 -0.25
CA GLU A 107 9.74 7.20 -0.81
C GLU A 107 8.49 7.21 -1.70
N ILE A 108 7.71 8.30 -1.67
CA ILE A 108 6.48 8.44 -2.45
C ILE A 108 6.52 9.58 -3.47
N HIS A 109 5.87 9.35 -4.62
CA HIS A 109 5.81 10.28 -5.74
C HIS A 109 4.37 10.42 -6.26
N PRO A 110 3.45 10.99 -5.46
CA PRO A 110 2.07 11.20 -5.90
C PRO A 110 2.00 12.23 -7.03
N ILE A 111 0.96 12.10 -7.85
CA ILE A 111 0.60 13.07 -8.91
C ILE A 111 -0.59 13.92 -8.49
N ASP A 112 -0.77 15.04 -9.20
CA ASP A 112 -2.02 15.79 -9.20
C ASP A 112 -3.05 15.10 -10.10
N ASP A 113 -4.33 15.14 -9.70
CA ASP A 113 -5.46 14.80 -10.56
C ASP A 113 -6.73 15.56 -10.11
N VAL A 114 -7.84 15.30 -10.79
CA VAL A 114 -9.18 15.87 -10.47
C VAL A 114 -9.69 15.56 -9.06
N ARG A 115 -9.12 14.57 -8.36
CA ARG A 115 -9.53 14.17 -7.00
C ARG A 115 -8.68 14.88 -5.94
N SER A 116 -7.41 15.11 -6.20
CA SER A 116 -6.48 15.69 -5.22
C SER A 116 -5.14 16.09 -5.82
N THR A 117 -4.47 17.03 -5.16
CA THR A 117 -3.07 17.40 -5.44
C THR A 117 -2.09 16.40 -4.82
N ALA A 118 -0.89 16.29 -5.39
CA ALA A 118 0.26 15.57 -4.88
C ALA A 118 0.67 16.05 -3.48
N GLU A 119 0.63 17.36 -3.24
CA GLU A 119 0.95 17.95 -1.93
C GLU A 119 0.00 17.43 -0.84
N TYR A 120 -1.31 17.55 -1.06
CA TYR A 120 -2.33 16.97 -0.16
C TYR A 120 -2.10 15.47 0.07
N ARG A 121 -1.84 14.69 -0.98
CA ARG A 121 -1.61 13.23 -0.85
C ARG A 121 -0.39 12.95 0.03
N ARG A 122 0.71 13.69 -0.16
CA ARG A 122 1.91 13.59 0.68
C ARG A 122 1.59 13.95 2.13
N ARG A 123 0.96 15.10 2.38
CA ARG A 123 0.59 15.54 3.74
C ARG A 123 -0.29 14.51 4.45
N VAL A 124 -1.29 13.98 3.77
CA VAL A 124 -2.18 12.98 4.36
C VAL A 124 -1.45 11.66 4.59
N ALA A 125 -0.55 11.22 3.71
CA ALA A 125 0.27 10.02 3.94
C ALA A 125 1.04 10.10 5.27
N LEU A 126 1.70 11.23 5.52
CA LEU A 126 2.43 11.49 6.77
C LEU A 126 1.52 11.46 8.00
N ASN A 127 0.33 12.06 7.89
CA ASN A 127 -0.66 12.05 8.98
C ASN A 127 -1.21 10.64 9.24
N LEU A 128 -1.45 9.85 8.19
CA LEU A 128 -1.90 8.46 8.33
C LEU A 128 -0.83 7.59 8.99
N LEU A 129 0.46 7.82 8.68
CA LEU A 129 1.57 7.13 9.35
C LEU A 129 1.57 7.40 10.87
N ALA A 130 1.45 8.67 11.26
CA ALA A 130 1.37 9.06 12.67
C ALA A 130 0.14 8.48 13.37
N ARG A 131 -1.01 8.50 12.71
CA ARG A 131 -2.24 7.89 13.24
C ARG A 131 -2.13 6.38 13.39
N PHE A 132 -1.61 5.68 12.39
CA PHE A 132 -1.32 4.25 12.50
C PHE A 132 -0.46 3.96 13.74
N TRP A 133 0.63 4.70 13.92
CA TRP A 133 1.54 4.50 15.05
C TRP A 133 0.91 4.80 16.41
N SER A 134 0.04 5.80 16.48
CA SER A 134 -0.68 6.14 17.71
C SER A 134 -1.84 5.18 18.01
N ASP A 135 -2.65 4.85 17.01
CA ASP A 135 -3.87 4.05 17.15
C ASP A 135 -3.57 2.57 17.46
N THR A 136 -2.32 2.13 17.25
CA THR A 136 -1.87 0.76 17.47
C THR A 136 -0.78 0.63 18.53
N ALA A 137 -0.57 1.68 19.34
CA ALA A 137 0.40 1.70 20.44
C ALA A 137 0.08 0.71 21.56
#